data_AF-A0A9P5U4P5-F1
#
_entry.id   AF-A0A9P5U4P5-F1
#
_cell.length_a   1.000
_cell.length_b   1.000
_cell.length_c   1.000
_cell.angle_alpha   90.00
_cell.angle_beta   90.00
_cell.angle_gamma   90.00
#
_symmetry.space_group_name_H-M   'P 1'
#
loop_
_entity.id
_entity.type
_entity.pdbx_description
1 polymer ?
#
loop_
_entity_poly.entity_id
_entity_poly.type
_entity_poly.pdbx_seq_one_letter_code
_entity_poly.pdbx_strand_id
1 'polypeptide(L)'
;MSDIVAPQVPDVDEARPTKRARIARDEEDSSSFLKEVSAVFKVGDVGPASVPFIRVLDAPNLSCTEAGYHHCWDNNIRNILQVLIPEGERRKRANKSGDPAVELVQNTVWAYDSAPYILGYYADKTIITFVALVHENGKTRCIGLSEINLKFITDRISNLQRLINMCSILPQLAKMVQKPSPEYATVEKYNSIISFVSAKLVKKIYTCSDGFPPRIDGLTRVQHLKTVYRLLKEADVPNTDSLVSAKDNVVFLEPIGLAVSPNTVGQLKECILCILDALVAVILTRFTTQKAHEIPLYHRDIRKDNVLRCIDDESKWFLIDWEDASTTPTYARPTFSRLTHSPAIREDGHGREVDIWGVGYLIKNDNGPIPTEIRDLGARICDDSLILTAHETRELVTAVFPASL
;
A
#
# COMPACT_ATOMS: atom_id res chain seq x y z
N MET A 1 72.54 28.17 -22.38
CA MET A 1 72.07 28.84 -21.15
C MET A 1 71.42 30.15 -21.61
N SER A 2 70.29 30.10 -22.33
CA SER A 2 68.89 29.94 -21.88
C SER A 2 68.36 31.18 -21.15
N ASP A 3 68.04 32.19 -21.96
CA ASP A 3 67.22 33.36 -21.63
C ASP A 3 65.77 32.93 -21.38
N ILE A 4 65.20 33.39 -20.26
CA ILE A 4 63.79 33.15 -19.90
C ILE A 4 62.97 34.32 -20.45
N VAL A 5 62.22 34.04 -21.51
CA VAL A 5 61.19 34.92 -22.07
C VAL A 5 59.90 34.71 -21.27
N ALA A 6 59.36 35.79 -20.69
CA ALA A 6 58.05 35.79 -20.05
C ALA A 6 56.92 35.61 -21.11
N PRO A 7 55.84 34.86 -20.82
CA PRO A 7 54.75 34.73 -21.77
C PRO A 7 53.90 36.00 -21.81
N GLN A 8 53.64 36.50 -23.03
CA GLN A 8 52.64 37.52 -23.26
C GLN A 8 51.23 36.94 -23.10
N VAL A 9 50.39 37.68 -22.36
CA VAL A 9 48.95 37.43 -22.24
C VAL A 9 48.27 38.05 -23.47
N PRO A 10 47.48 37.30 -24.26
CA PRO A 10 46.68 37.90 -25.31
C PRO A 10 45.47 38.62 -24.69
N ASP A 11 45.31 39.87 -25.10
CA ASP A 11 44.15 40.72 -24.86
C ASP A 11 42.94 40.12 -25.60
N VAL A 12 41.97 39.59 -24.87
CA VAL A 12 40.70 39.10 -25.42
C VAL A 12 39.58 39.91 -24.77
N ASP A 13 39.32 41.06 -25.37
CA ASP A 13 38.11 41.85 -25.12
C ASP A 13 36.93 41.19 -25.87
N GLU A 14 36.49 40.02 -25.41
CA GLU A 14 35.21 39.44 -25.83
C GLU A 14 34.08 40.07 -24.99
N ALA A 15 33.44 41.07 -25.57
CA ALA A 15 32.24 41.68 -25.02
C ALA A 15 31.17 40.61 -24.72
N ARG A 16 30.93 40.34 -23.42
CA ARG A 16 29.82 39.50 -22.97
C ARG A 16 28.50 40.07 -23.50
N PRO A 17 27.67 39.29 -24.22
CA PRO A 17 26.39 39.77 -24.69
C PRO A 17 25.51 40.17 -23.51
N THR A 18 24.95 41.37 -23.57
CA THR A 18 24.08 41.91 -22.53
C THR A 18 22.87 41.01 -22.33
N LYS A 19 22.31 41.01 -21.11
CA LYS A 19 21.14 40.19 -20.71
C LYS A 19 19.96 40.28 -21.70
N ARG A 20 19.82 41.42 -22.39
CA ARG A 20 18.81 41.67 -23.43
C ARG A 20 19.08 40.94 -24.74
N ALA A 21 20.35 40.80 -25.13
CA ALA A 21 20.76 40.07 -26.33
C ALA A 21 20.67 38.55 -26.15
N ARG A 22 20.82 38.04 -24.92
CA ARG A 22 20.52 36.63 -24.60
C ARG A 22 19.03 36.32 -24.72
N ILE A 23 18.16 37.15 -24.14
CA ILE A 23 16.70 36.99 -24.22
C ILE A 23 16.21 37.03 -25.67
N ALA A 24 16.72 37.95 -26.50
CA ALA A 24 16.34 38.03 -27.90
C ALA A 24 16.80 36.81 -28.72
N ARG A 25 18.01 36.28 -28.48
CA ARG A 25 18.47 35.02 -29.09
C ARG A 25 17.63 33.83 -28.65
N ASP A 26 17.30 33.75 -27.36
CA ASP A 26 16.48 32.66 -26.81
C ASP A 26 15.05 32.68 -27.38
N GLU A 27 14.48 33.86 -27.67
CA GLU A 27 13.18 34.01 -28.34
C GLU A 27 13.22 33.62 -29.83
N GLU A 28 14.31 33.95 -30.54
CA GLU A 28 14.51 33.61 -31.95
C GLU A 28 14.79 32.10 -32.14
N ASP A 29 15.62 31.50 -31.28
CA ASP A 29 15.90 30.07 -31.26
C ASP A 29 14.69 29.26 -30.82
N SER A 30 13.89 29.75 -29.85
CA SER A 30 12.63 29.11 -29.46
C SER A 30 11.61 29.12 -30.60
N SER A 31 11.53 30.21 -31.38
CA SER A 31 10.63 30.33 -32.54
C SER A 31 11.03 29.38 -33.68
N SER A 32 12.34 29.24 -33.94
CA SER A 32 12.88 28.29 -34.92
C SER A 32 12.65 26.84 -34.50
N PHE A 33 12.94 26.51 -33.24
CA PHE A 33 12.78 25.16 -32.69
C PHE A 33 11.30 24.73 -32.61
N LEU A 34 10.39 25.64 -32.24
CA LEU A 34 8.95 25.35 -32.23
C LEU A 34 8.42 25.05 -33.64
N LYS A 35 8.99 25.65 -34.68
CA LYS A 35 8.67 25.28 -36.07
C LYS A 35 9.15 23.87 -36.41
N GLU A 36 10.34 23.46 -35.97
CA GLU A 36 10.84 22.10 -36.18
C GLU A 36 10.04 21.03 -35.41
N VAL A 37 9.68 21.28 -34.15
CA VAL A 37 8.83 20.36 -33.37
C VAL A 37 7.42 20.25 -33.97
N SER A 38 6.86 21.35 -34.48
CA SER A 38 5.57 21.34 -35.18
C SER A 38 5.62 20.59 -36.52
N ALA A 39 6.80 20.44 -37.11
CA ALA A 39 7.01 19.66 -38.33
C ALA A 39 7.11 18.14 -38.05
N VAL A 40 7.58 17.75 -36.86
CA VAL A 40 7.62 16.35 -36.39
C VAL A 40 6.25 15.88 -35.89
N PHE A 41 5.48 16.77 -35.26
CA PHE A 41 4.12 16.48 -34.78
C PHE A 41 3.11 17.40 -35.47
N LYS A 42 2.54 16.95 -36.60
CA LYS A 42 1.38 17.64 -37.18
C LYS A 42 0.22 17.56 -36.19
N VAL A 43 -0.33 18.72 -35.83
CA VAL A 43 -1.45 18.90 -34.86
C VAL A 43 -2.76 18.20 -35.29
N GLY A 44 -2.78 17.43 -36.39
CA GLY A 44 -3.93 16.65 -36.85
C GLY A 44 -3.75 15.13 -36.89
N ASP A 45 -2.53 14.59 -36.78
CA ASP A 45 -2.26 13.16 -37.08
C ASP A 45 -2.03 12.28 -35.85
N VAL A 46 -2.09 12.86 -34.66
CA VAL A 46 -1.70 12.16 -33.45
C VAL A 46 -2.92 11.78 -32.61
N GLY A 47 -3.18 10.48 -32.52
CA GLY A 47 -4.24 9.92 -31.68
C GLY A 47 -4.10 10.29 -30.19
N PRO A 48 -5.05 9.90 -29.33
CA PRO A 48 -5.15 10.33 -27.93
C PRO A 48 -3.87 10.15 -27.08
N ALA A 49 -2.99 9.22 -27.48
CA ALA A 49 -1.73 8.92 -26.82
C ALA A 49 -0.66 10.04 -26.91
N SER A 50 -0.77 10.98 -27.86
CA SER A 50 0.18 12.09 -28.00
C SER A 50 -0.12 13.28 -27.10
N VAL A 51 -1.35 13.38 -26.61
CA VAL A 51 -1.85 14.55 -25.88
C VAL A 51 -0.96 14.89 -24.68
N PRO A 52 -0.46 13.92 -23.89
CA PRO A 52 0.47 14.23 -22.80
C PRO A 52 1.79 14.87 -23.24
N PHE A 53 2.30 14.55 -24.43
CA PHE A 53 3.56 15.08 -24.95
C PHE A 53 3.43 16.52 -25.43
N ILE A 54 2.26 16.90 -25.95
CA ILE A 54 1.98 18.27 -26.41
C ILE A 54 1.71 19.20 -25.22
N ARG A 55 1.04 18.72 -24.16
CA ARG A 55 0.72 19.51 -22.95
C ARG A 55 1.93 19.99 -22.16
N VAL A 56 3.12 19.48 -22.46
CA VAL A 56 4.40 20.01 -21.95
C VAL A 56 4.65 21.44 -22.42
N LEU A 57 4.05 21.86 -23.54
CA LEU A 57 4.18 23.22 -24.06
C LEU A 57 3.34 24.23 -23.28
N ASP A 58 2.29 23.78 -22.58
CA ASP A 58 1.38 24.64 -21.83
C ASP A 58 2.11 25.37 -20.69
N ALA A 59 1.91 26.68 -20.60
CA ALA A 59 2.45 27.47 -19.50
C ALA A 59 1.76 27.09 -18.17
N PRO A 60 2.49 27.05 -17.04
CA PRO A 60 1.88 26.85 -15.74
C PRO A 60 0.86 27.96 -15.48
N ASN A 61 -0.33 27.60 -15.02
CA ASN A 61 -1.28 28.59 -14.51
C ASN A 61 -0.73 29.12 -13.19
N LEU A 62 -0.12 30.32 -13.23
CA LEU A 62 0.51 30.98 -12.09
C LEU A 62 -0.52 31.59 -11.11
N SER A 63 -1.83 31.37 -11.29
CA SER A 63 -2.78 31.67 -10.22
C SER A 63 -2.35 30.93 -8.95
N CYS A 64 -2.15 31.66 -7.86
CA CYS A 64 -1.45 31.23 -6.63
C CYS A 64 -2.14 30.12 -5.81
N THR A 65 -2.91 29.23 -6.45
CA THR A 65 -3.55 28.10 -5.79
C THR A 65 -2.72 26.83 -5.97
N GLU A 66 -2.62 26.02 -4.91
CA GLU A 66 -1.97 24.70 -4.93
C GLU A 66 -2.53 23.82 -6.07
N ALA A 67 -3.84 23.95 -6.35
CA ALA A 67 -4.53 23.29 -7.47
C ALA A 67 -3.95 23.64 -8.85
N GLY A 68 -3.46 24.87 -9.06
CA GLY A 68 -2.84 25.32 -10.31
C GLY A 68 -1.53 24.60 -10.60
N TYR A 69 -0.73 24.33 -9.55
CA TYR A 69 0.54 23.61 -9.69
C TYR A 69 0.35 22.12 -9.92
N HIS A 70 -0.66 21.49 -9.31
CA HIS A 70 -1.00 20.09 -9.57
C HIS A 70 -1.23 19.82 -11.06
N HIS A 71 -1.97 20.70 -11.75
CA HIS A 71 -2.19 20.54 -13.19
C HIS A 71 -0.88 20.60 -13.99
N CYS A 72 0.04 21.50 -13.61
CA CYS A 72 1.34 21.64 -14.25
C CYS A 72 2.21 20.39 -14.06
N TRP A 73 2.32 19.88 -12.83
CA TRP A 73 3.08 18.66 -12.51
C TRP A 73 2.48 17.44 -13.22
N ASP A 74 1.16 17.35 -13.26
CA ASP A 74 0.44 16.27 -13.92
C ASP A 74 0.76 16.20 -15.40
N ASN A 75 0.76 17.34 -16.10
CA ASN A 75 1.09 17.39 -17.52
C ASN A 75 2.58 17.13 -17.80
N ASN A 76 3.48 17.54 -16.92
CA ASN A 76 4.93 17.45 -17.14
C ASN A 76 5.58 16.18 -16.58
N ILE A 77 4.89 15.42 -15.71
CA ILE A 77 5.43 14.18 -15.14
C ILE A 77 4.40 13.06 -15.30
N ARG A 78 3.27 13.17 -14.61
CA ARG A 78 2.34 12.04 -14.42
C ARG A 78 1.78 11.49 -15.73
N ASN A 79 1.21 12.37 -16.56
CA ASN A 79 0.51 11.95 -17.76
C ASN A 79 1.49 11.33 -18.78
N ILE A 80 2.74 11.80 -18.81
CA ILE A 80 3.82 11.25 -19.63
C ILE A 80 4.21 9.86 -19.11
N LEU A 81 4.49 9.73 -17.81
CA LEU A 81 4.84 8.45 -17.20
C LEU A 81 3.74 7.40 -17.37
N GLN A 82 2.46 7.80 -17.29
CA GLN A 82 1.34 6.89 -17.49
C GLN A 82 1.28 6.33 -18.92
N VAL A 83 1.70 7.11 -19.93
CA VAL A 83 1.79 6.60 -21.31
C VAL A 83 3.03 5.73 -21.49
N LEU A 84 4.17 6.16 -20.95
CA LEU A 84 5.46 5.48 -21.14
C LEU A 84 5.60 4.19 -20.31
N ILE A 85 4.93 4.12 -19.16
CA ILE A 85 4.94 2.98 -18.24
C ILE A 85 3.47 2.68 -17.85
N PRO A 86 2.69 2.01 -18.72
CA PRO A 86 1.28 1.75 -18.47
C PRO A 86 1.01 0.88 -17.23
N GLU A 87 1.98 0.04 -16.86
CA GLU A 87 1.95 -0.81 -15.67
C GLU A 87 2.32 -0.06 -14.38
N GLY A 88 2.69 1.23 -14.48
CA GLY A 88 3.09 2.04 -13.34
C GLY A 88 1.90 2.34 -12.41
N GLU A 89 2.05 2.03 -11.13
CA GLU A 89 1.06 2.40 -10.12
C GLU A 89 1.32 3.80 -9.57
N ARG A 90 0.24 4.55 -9.32
CA ARG A 90 0.29 5.88 -8.70
C ARG A 90 -0.13 5.82 -7.23
N ARG A 91 0.60 6.52 -6.36
CA ARG A 91 0.18 6.79 -4.97
C ARG A 91 -0.23 8.27 -4.84
N LYS A 92 -1.43 8.54 -4.34
CA LYS A 92 -1.90 9.89 -4.03
C LYS A 92 -1.63 10.23 -2.56
N ARG A 93 -1.27 11.50 -2.34
CA ARG A 93 -0.89 12.11 -1.06
C ARG A 93 -2.06 12.28 -0.08
N ALA A 94 -1.76 12.26 1.22
CA ALA A 94 -2.57 12.90 2.28
C ALA A 94 -1.96 14.28 2.58
N ASN A 95 -2.67 15.37 2.28
CA ASN A 95 -2.15 16.74 2.36
C ASN A 95 -1.64 17.08 3.76
N LYS A 96 -0.31 17.26 3.91
CA LYS A 96 0.29 17.87 5.10
C LYS A 96 1.15 19.05 4.67
N SER A 97 1.00 20.19 5.34
CA SER A 97 1.89 21.34 5.13
C SER A 97 3.30 21.03 5.63
N GLY A 98 4.34 21.27 4.82
CA GLY A 98 5.74 21.02 5.20
C GLY A 98 6.73 21.13 4.03
N ASP A 99 8.01 20.85 4.32
CA ASP A 99 9.06 20.72 3.30
C ASP A 99 8.83 19.44 2.46
N PRO A 100 8.61 19.54 1.13
CA PRO A 100 8.35 18.39 0.27
C PRO A 100 9.45 17.33 0.28
N ALA A 101 10.71 17.71 0.48
CA ALA A 101 11.83 16.77 0.52
C ALA A 101 11.83 15.95 1.83
N VAL A 102 11.56 16.61 2.96
CA VAL A 102 11.43 15.95 4.26
C VAL A 102 10.20 15.04 4.28
N GLU A 103 9.09 15.52 3.74
CA GLU A 103 7.85 14.74 3.61
C GLU A 103 8.08 13.48 2.77
N LEU A 104 8.80 13.59 1.65
CA LEU A 104 9.13 12.46 0.79
C LEU A 104 9.93 11.39 1.55
N VAL A 105 10.93 11.78 2.35
CA VAL A 105 11.71 10.84 3.18
C VAL A 105 10.84 10.17 4.23
N GLN A 106 10.03 10.93 4.96
CA GLN A 106 9.19 10.41 6.05
C GLN A 106 8.09 9.45 5.56
N ASN A 107 7.56 9.69 4.36
CA ASN A 107 6.53 8.83 3.76
C ASN A 107 7.12 7.60 3.04
N THR A 108 8.44 7.58 2.84
CA THR A 108 9.11 6.44 2.19
C THR A 108 9.44 5.39 3.23
N VAL A 109 8.69 4.30 3.21
CA VAL A 109 9.10 3.06 3.88
C VAL A 109 10.02 2.31 2.93
N TRP A 110 11.22 1.99 3.39
CA TRP A 110 12.17 1.22 2.60
C TRP A 110 11.79 -0.26 2.64
N ALA A 111 11.32 -0.78 1.51
CA ALA A 111 11.02 -2.20 1.39
C ALA A 111 11.81 -2.88 0.25
N TYR A 112 12.66 -2.13 -0.46
CA TYR A 112 13.45 -2.59 -1.60
C TYR A 112 14.86 -2.97 -1.14
N ASP A 113 14.99 -3.98 -0.28
CA ASP A 113 16.27 -4.34 0.37
C ASP A 113 17.43 -4.57 -0.60
N SER A 114 17.15 -4.94 -1.85
CA SER A 114 18.16 -5.12 -2.90
C SER A 114 18.35 -3.92 -3.83
N ALA A 115 17.50 -2.90 -3.76
CA ALA A 115 17.64 -1.71 -4.59
C ALA A 115 18.66 -0.74 -3.96
N PRO A 116 19.64 -0.23 -4.73
CA PRO A 116 20.61 0.73 -4.22
C PRO A 116 19.99 2.10 -3.93
N TYR A 117 18.90 2.44 -4.61
CA TYR A 117 18.13 3.67 -4.41
C TYR A 117 16.70 3.54 -4.96
N ILE A 118 15.80 4.40 -4.48
CA ILE A 118 14.49 4.66 -5.11
C ILE A 118 14.59 5.99 -5.87
N LEU A 119 14.32 5.98 -7.17
CA LEU A 119 14.21 7.21 -7.95
C LEU A 119 12.86 7.88 -7.64
N GLY A 120 12.90 9.12 -7.19
CA GLY A 120 11.72 9.91 -6.86
C GLY A 120 11.82 11.34 -7.39
N TYR A 121 10.77 12.11 -7.13
CA TYR A 121 10.81 13.56 -7.29
C TYR A 121 9.97 14.22 -6.21
N TYR A 122 10.30 15.47 -5.87
CA TYR A 122 9.41 16.37 -5.15
C TYR A 122 9.26 17.68 -5.93
N ALA A 123 8.20 18.42 -5.65
CA ALA A 123 7.92 19.67 -6.33
C ALA A 123 7.66 20.79 -5.31
N ASP A 124 8.25 21.96 -5.57
CA ASP A 124 7.92 23.23 -4.91
C ASP A 124 7.50 24.23 -6.00
N LYS A 125 6.20 24.50 -6.08
CA LYS A 125 5.59 25.38 -7.10
C LYS A 125 5.96 24.94 -8.53
N THR A 126 6.84 25.67 -9.22
CA THR A 126 7.27 25.32 -10.59
C THR A 126 8.58 24.53 -10.61
N ILE A 127 9.24 24.37 -9.46
CA ILE A 127 10.53 23.68 -9.37
C ILE A 127 10.27 22.21 -9.06
N ILE A 128 10.76 21.33 -9.93
CA ILE A 128 10.80 19.89 -9.70
C ILE A 128 12.24 19.50 -9.41
N THR A 129 12.43 18.73 -8.34
CA THR A 129 13.72 18.11 -8.03
C THR A 129 13.58 16.61 -8.14
N PHE A 130 14.32 16.00 -9.06
CA PHE A 130 14.54 14.56 -9.09
C PHE A 130 15.53 14.17 -8.02
N VAL A 131 15.26 13.05 -7.35
CA VAL A 131 16.05 12.59 -6.20
C VAL A 131 16.29 11.10 -6.26
N ALA A 132 17.41 10.68 -5.68
CA ALA A 132 17.63 9.31 -5.26
C ALA A 132 17.39 9.24 -3.75
N LEU A 133 16.42 8.44 -3.33
CA LEU A 133 16.27 8.06 -1.94
C LEU A 133 17.19 6.87 -1.70
N VAL A 134 18.07 6.96 -0.71
CA VAL A 134 19.05 5.93 -0.35
C VAL A 134 18.82 5.52 1.09
N HIS A 135 18.91 4.23 1.39
CA HIS A 135 18.76 3.71 2.75
C HIS A 135 20.04 3.03 3.21
N GLU A 136 20.64 3.60 4.24
CA GLU A 136 21.87 3.11 4.84
C GLU A 136 21.71 3.14 6.36
N ASN A 137 22.08 2.05 7.03
CA ASN A 137 22.08 1.95 8.50
C ASN A 137 20.72 2.33 9.14
N GLY A 138 19.61 1.86 8.56
CA GLY A 138 18.26 2.12 9.07
C GLY A 138 17.74 3.54 8.81
N LYS A 139 18.48 4.37 8.06
CA LYS A 139 18.11 5.76 7.78
C LYS A 139 17.98 6.03 6.29
N THR A 140 16.82 6.55 5.90
CA THR A 140 16.57 7.03 4.54
C THR A 140 17.12 8.45 4.37
N ARG A 141 17.85 8.69 3.30
CA ARG A 141 18.39 9.99 2.89
C ARG A 141 17.87 10.35 1.50
N CYS A 142 17.66 11.63 1.27
CA CYS A 142 17.28 12.17 -0.03
C CYS A 142 18.48 12.86 -0.68
N ILE A 143 18.88 12.41 -1.86
CA ILE A 143 19.98 12.96 -2.64
C ILE A 143 19.40 13.63 -3.89
N GLY A 144 19.57 14.94 -4.02
CA GLY A 144 19.18 15.68 -5.22
C GLY A 144 20.00 15.26 -6.44
N LEU A 145 19.32 14.87 -7.51
CA LEU A 145 19.93 14.46 -8.78
C LEU A 145 19.88 15.58 -9.82
N SER A 146 18.74 16.25 -9.94
CA SER A 146 18.55 17.33 -10.89
C SER A 146 17.37 18.21 -10.50
N GLU A 147 17.54 19.51 -10.65
CA GLU A 147 16.48 20.50 -10.51
C GLU A 147 16.02 20.98 -11.89
N ILE A 148 14.72 21.22 -12.05
CA ILE A 148 14.09 21.67 -13.28
C ILE A 148 13.05 22.72 -12.94
N ASN A 149 13.02 23.84 -13.66
CA ASN A 149 12.02 24.87 -13.46
C ASN A 149 10.98 24.86 -14.59
N LEU A 150 9.82 24.25 -14.33
CA LEU A 150 8.71 24.12 -15.27
C LEU A 150 8.11 25.46 -15.71
N LYS A 151 8.53 26.59 -15.13
CA LYS A 151 8.21 27.92 -15.65
C LYS A 151 8.73 28.09 -17.09
N PHE A 152 9.90 27.54 -17.39
CA PHE A 152 10.56 27.71 -18.69
C PHE A 152 10.25 26.55 -19.62
N ILE A 153 9.91 26.86 -20.87
CA ILE A 153 9.57 25.84 -21.88
C ILE A 153 10.76 24.93 -22.20
N THR A 154 11.98 25.48 -22.21
CA THR A 154 13.23 24.75 -22.41
C THR A 154 13.43 23.65 -21.36
N ASP A 155 13.11 23.96 -20.11
CA ASP A 155 13.20 23.04 -18.98
C ASP A 155 12.11 21.96 -19.07
N ARG A 156 10.90 22.34 -19.49
CA ARG A 156 9.79 21.39 -19.73
C ARG A 156 10.13 20.39 -20.85
N ILE A 157 10.70 20.85 -21.96
CA ILE A 157 11.14 20.00 -23.07
C ILE A 157 12.30 19.10 -22.63
N SER A 158 13.28 19.66 -21.93
CA SER A 158 14.42 18.89 -21.39
C SER A 158 13.95 17.81 -20.41
N ASN A 159 12.95 18.11 -19.59
CA ASN A 159 12.32 17.12 -18.71
C ASN A 159 11.61 16.02 -19.50
N LEU A 160 10.86 16.35 -20.55
CA LEU A 160 10.22 15.34 -21.39
C LEU A 160 11.25 14.38 -22.00
N GLN A 161 12.36 14.91 -22.53
CA GLN A 161 13.46 14.09 -23.05
C GLN A 161 14.04 13.19 -21.95
N ARG A 162 14.24 13.71 -20.74
CA ARG A 162 14.71 12.90 -19.59
C ARG A 162 13.73 11.78 -19.25
N LEU A 163 12.43 12.05 -19.18
CA LEU A 163 11.41 11.03 -18.90
C LEU A 163 11.41 9.94 -19.98
N ILE A 164 11.45 10.31 -21.26
CA ILE A 164 11.54 9.34 -22.38
C ILE A 164 12.78 8.44 -22.22
N ASN A 165 13.93 9.05 -21.95
CA ASN A 165 15.20 8.33 -21.79
C ASN A 165 15.22 7.44 -20.55
N MET A 166 14.63 7.88 -19.43
CA MET A 166 14.54 7.07 -18.22
C MET A 166 13.56 5.91 -18.40
N CYS A 167 12.38 6.15 -18.96
CA CYS A 167 11.35 5.13 -19.14
C CYS A 167 11.76 3.99 -20.08
N SER A 168 12.72 4.19 -20.98
CA SER A 168 13.25 3.11 -21.81
C SER A 168 14.13 2.12 -21.02
N ILE A 169 14.72 2.56 -19.90
CA ILE A 169 15.65 1.79 -19.08
C ILE A 169 15.01 1.29 -17.78
N LEU A 170 14.12 2.09 -17.16
CA LEU A 170 13.51 1.78 -15.86
C LEU A 170 12.83 0.39 -15.79
N PRO A 171 12.05 -0.07 -16.79
CA PRO A 171 11.46 -1.41 -16.75
C PRO A 171 12.49 -2.54 -16.73
N GLN A 172 13.67 -2.34 -17.34
CA GLN A 172 14.74 -3.34 -17.32
C GLN A 172 15.45 -3.35 -15.95
N LEU A 173 15.74 -2.17 -15.39
CA LEU A 173 16.32 -2.05 -14.05
C LEU A 173 15.40 -2.62 -12.97
N ALA A 174 14.09 -2.40 -13.09
CA ALA A 174 13.10 -2.96 -12.16
C ALA A 174 13.16 -4.49 -12.10
N LYS A 175 13.39 -5.17 -13.24
CA LYS A 175 13.55 -6.64 -13.30
C LYS A 175 14.82 -7.14 -12.61
N MET A 176 15.82 -6.28 -12.39
CA MET A 176 17.07 -6.66 -11.74
C MET A 176 17.00 -6.59 -10.21
N VAL A 177 15.95 -6.00 -9.64
CA VAL A 177 15.74 -5.96 -8.20
C VAL A 177 15.38 -7.38 -7.73
N GLN A 178 16.35 -8.08 -7.15
CA GLN A 178 16.32 -9.55 -6.95
C GLN A 178 15.24 -10.05 -5.98
N LYS A 179 14.56 -9.14 -5.28
CA LYS A 179 13.39 -9.43 -4.44
C LYS A 179 12.51 -8.19 -4.47
N PRO A 180 11.49 -8.09 -5.34
CA PRO A 180 10.45 -7.11 -5.08
C PRO A 180 9.92 -7.40 -3.68
N SER A 181 9.84 -6.36 -2.86
CA SER A 181 9.15 -6.40 -1.57
C SER A 181 7.80 -7.13 -1.72
N PRO A 182 7.27 -7.75 -0.65
CA PRO A 182 5.85 -8.13 -0.60
C PRO A 182 4.94 -7.02 -1.14
N GLU A 183 5.36 -5.75 -1.04
CA GLU A 183 4.65 -4.58 -1.58
C GLU A 183 4.37 -4.60 -3.10
N TYR A 184 4.96 -5.49 -3.91
CA TYR A 184 4.61 -5.66 -5.35
C TYR A 184 4.21 -7.09 -5.72
N ALA A 185 4.08 -7.97 -4.73
CA ALA A 185 3.59 -9.31 -4.98
C ALA A 185 2.09 -9.25 -5.27
N THR A 186 1.67 -9.79 -6.41
CA THR A 186 0.26 -10.09 -6.64
C THR A 186 -0.02 -11.49 -6.10
N VAL A 187 -0.93 -11.60 -5.16
CA VAL A 187 -1.43 -12.89 -4.67
C VAL A 187 -2.77 -13.15 -5.33
N GLU A 188 -2.81 -14.10 -6.24
CA GLU A 188 -4.04 -14.59 -6.83
C GLU A 188 -4.69 -15.63 -5.90
N LYS A 189 -5.85 -15.28 -5.37
CA LYS A 189 -6.76 -16.21 -4.70
C LYS A 189 -7.88 -16.57 -5.67
N TYR A 190 -8.57 -17.69 -5.39
CA TYR A 190 -9.67 -18.19 -6.22
C TYR A 190 -10.75 -17.13 -6.53
N ASN A 191 -11.04 -16.21 -5.61
CA ASN A 191 -12.12 -15.21 -5.70
C ASN A 191 -11.62 -13.75 -5.73
N SER A 192 -10.31 -13.54 -5.68
CA SER A 192 -9.74 -12.21 -5.51
C SER A 192 -8.29 -12.12 -5.94
N ILE A 193 -7.91 -10.93 -6.39
CA ILE A 193 -6.52 -10.56 -6.64
C ILE A 193 -6.13 -9.60 -5.53
N ILE A 194 -5.08 -9.94 -4.80
CA ILE A 194 -4.52 -9.09 -3.75
C ILE A 194 -3.23 -8.48 -4.30
N SER A 195 -3.13 -7.16 -4.27
CA SER A 195 -1.89 -6.44 -4.53
C SER A 195 -1.59 -5.53 -3.35
N PHE A 196 -0.33 -5.28 -3.10
CA PHE A 196 0.09 -4.37 -2.05
C PHE A 196 0.34 -3.00 -2.69
N VAL A 197 -0.31 -1.98 -2.16
CA VAL A 197 -0.29 -0.64 -2.75
C VAL A 197 0.78 0.20 -2.09
N SER A 198 1.08 -0.02 -0.81
CA SER A 198 2.16 0.64 -0.06
C SER A 198 2.68 -0.26 1.05
N ALA A 199 3.62 0.21 1.87
CA ALA A 199 4.05 -0.52 3.06
C ALA A 199 2.97 -0.67 4.14
N LYS A 200 1.80 -0.01 3.98
CA LYS A 200 0.68 -0.10 4.91
C LYS A 200 -0.64 -0.53 4.26
N LEU A 201 -0.76 -0.37 2.95
CA LEU A 201 -2.04 -0.47 2.25
C LEU A 201 -2.08 -1.71 1.35
N VAL A 202 -3.06 -2.58 1.58
CA VAL A 202 -3.41 -3.71 0.72
C VAL A 202 -4.58 -3.32 -0.16
N LYS A 203 -4.57 -3.73 -1.43
CA LYS A 203 -5.70 -3.66 -2.35
C LYS A 203 -6.18 -5.06 -2.65
N LYS A 204 -7.47 -5.31 -2.46
CA LYS A 204 -8.12 -6.57 -2.82
C LYS A 204 -9.18 -6.27 -3.88
N ILE A 205 -9.03 -6.90 -5.05
CA ILE A 205 -9.94 -6.82 -6.18
C ILE A 205 -10.74 -8.13 -6.21
N TYR A 206 -12.05 -8.05 -6.11
CA TYR A 206 -12.91 -9.22 -6.21
C TYR A 206 -13.23 -9.54 -7.66
N THR A 207 -12.81 -10.72 -8.11
CA THR A 207 -12.92 -11.18 -9.51
C THR A 207 -14.19 -11.98 -9.77
N CYS A 208 -14.99 -12.25 -8.75
CA CYS A 208 -16.22 -13.03 -8.89
C CYS A 208 -17.27 -12.30 -9.72
N SER A 209 -17.42 -12.77 -10.95
CA SER A 209 -18.64 -12.77 -11.74
C SER A 209 -18.95 -14.26 -11.98
N ASP A 210 -20.12 -14.80 -11.67
CA ASP A 210 -20.63 -15.96 -12.43
C ASP A 210 -20.14 -17.39 -12.07
N GLY A 211 -19.86 -17.70 -10.80
CA GLY A 211 -19.72 -19.09 -10.33
C GLY A 211 -21.00 -19.63 -9.69
N PHE A 212 -21.46 -20.83 -10.08
CA PHE A 212 -22.60 -21.54 -9.46
C PHE A 212 -22.16 -22.35 -8.23
N PRO A 213 -22.91 -22.36 -7.11
CA PRO A 213 -24.13 -21.58 -6.86
C PRO A 213 -23.78 -20.09 -6.75
N PRO A 214 -24.73 -19.18 -7.07
CA PRO A 214 -24.46 -17.76 -7.29
C PRO A 214 -23.59 -17.20 -6.17
N ARG A 215 -22.30 -17.04 -6.48
CA ARG A 215 -21.38 -16.37 -5.57
C ARG A 215 -21.73 -14.89 -5.63
N ILE A 216 -21.95 -14.33 -4.44
CA ILE A 216 -22.05 -12.89 -4.18
C ILE A 216 -21.07 -12.16 -5.11
N ASP A 217 -21.60 -11.34 -6.02
CA ASP A 217 -20.78 -10.58 -6.96
C ASP A 217 -19.80 -9.67 -6.20
N GLY A 218 -18.72 -9.26 -6.87
CA GLY A 218 -17.70 -8.45 -6.22
C GLY A 218 -18.26 -7.19 -5.54
N LEU A 219 -19.30 -6.58 -6.11
CA LEU A 219 -19.95 -5.40 -5.55
C LEU A 219 -20.67 -5.70 -4.24
N THR A 220 -21.46 -6.77 -4.19
CA THR A 220 -22.21 -7.18 -3.00
C THR A 220 -21.25 -7.58 -1.88
N ARG A 221 -20.11 -8.21 -2.21
CA ARG A 221 -19.06 -8.50 -1.23
C ARG A 221 -18.44 -7.24 -0.65
N VAL A 222 -18.16 -6.23 -1.49
CA VAL A 222 -17.67 -4.93 -1.03
C VAL A 222 -18.69 -4.23 -0.12
N GLN A 223 -19.99 -4.29 -0.44
CA GLN A 223 -21.03 -3.70 0.42
C GLN A 223 -21.17 -4.42 1.76
N HIS A 224 -21.04 -5.75 1.74
CA HIS A 224 -20.99 -6.56 2.95
C HIS A 224 -19.80 -6.15 3.83
N LEU A 225 -18.59 -6.07 3.26
CA LEU A 225 -17.39 -5.64 3.98
C LEU A 225 -17.51 -4.22 4.54
N LYS A 226 -18.09 -3.27 3.81
CA LYS A 226 -18.38 -1.93 4.35
C LYS A 226 -19.22 -1.99 5.62
N THR A 227 -20.20 -2.89 5.66
CA THR A 227 -21.03 -3.09 6.84
C THR A 227 -20.22 -3.69 7.98
N VAL A 228 -19.45 -4.75 7.71
CA VAL A 228 -18.61 -5.42 8.70
C VAL A 228 -17.56 -4.47 9.30
N TYR A 229 -16.77 -3.80 8.48
CA TYR A 229 -15.74 -2.88 8.99
C TYR A 229 -16.32 -1.65 9.69
N ARG A 230 -17.54 -1.22 9.34
CA ARG A 230 -18.25 -0.20 10.11
C ARG A 230 -18.55 -0.71 11.53
N LEU A 231 -19.03 -1.95 11.66
CA LEU A 231 -19.29 -2.57 12.96
C LEU A 231 -18.01 -2.73 13.79
N LEU A 232 -16.93 -3.22 13.18
CA LEU A 232 -15.62 -3.35 13.84
C LEU A 232 -15.13 -1.98 14.36
N LYS A 233 -15.28 -0.94 13.55
CA LYS A 233 -14.88 0.43 13.92
C LYS A 233 -15.77 1.02 15.01
N GLU A 234 -17.09 0.83 14.94
CA GLU A 234 -18.03 1.31 15.96
C GLU A 234 -17.82 0.62 17.32
N ALA A 235 -17.37 -0.63 17.31
CA ALA A 235 -17.05 -1.39 18.52
C ALA A 235 -15.59 -1.24 19.00
N ASP A 236 -14.76 -0.43 18.32
CA ASP A 236 -13.34 -0.24 18.63
C ASP A 236 -12.58 -1.57 18.79
N VAL A 237 -12.80 -2.49 17.86
CA VAL A 237 -12.25 -3.84 17.93
C VAL A 237 -10.73 -3.79 17.72
N PRO A 238 -9.91 -4.28 18.67
CA PRO A 238 -8.47 -4.31 18.51
C PRO A 238 -8.04 -5.46 17.60
N ASN A 239 -6.79 -5.45 17.15
CA ASN A 239 -6.15 -6.58 16.47
C ASN A 239 -6.92 -7.05 15.22
N THR A 240 -7.45 -6.11 14.44
CA THR A 240 -8.01 -6.37 13.11
C THR A 240 -7.35 -5.45 12.07
N ASP A 241 -7.47 -5.80 10.80
CA ASP A 241 -7.32 -4.81 9.74
C ASP A 241 -8.53 -3.85 9.70
N SER A 242 -8.44 -2.85 8.83
CA SER A 242 -9.38 -1.74 8.72
C SER A 242 -9.59 -1.36 7.27
N LEU A 243 -10.85 -1.08 6.91
CA LEU A 243 -11.22 -0.57 5.60
C LEU A 243 -10.86 0.92 5.47
N VAL A 244 -9.88 1.23 4.62
CA VAL A 244 -9.47 2.61 4.31
C VAL A 244 -10.41 3.24 3.27
N SER A 245 -10.66 2.51 2.18
CA SER A 245 -11.59 2.94 1.15
C SER A 245 -12.09 1.76 0.32
N ALA A 246 -13.23 1.93 -0.34
CA ALA A 246 -13.79 0.91 -1.22
C ALA A 246 -14.57 1.55 -2.37
N LYS A 247 -14.37 1.00 -3.57
CA LYS A 247 -15.07 1.43 -4.79
C LYS A 247 -15.28 0.22 -5.69
N ASP A 248 -16.48 0.11 -6.25
CA ASP A 248 -16.87 -0.97 -7.15
C ASP A 248 -16.62 -2.35 -6.51
N ASN A 249 -15.82 -3.21 -7.15
CA ASN A 249 -15.39 -4.52 -6.64
C ASN A 249 -14.03 -4.49 -5.93
N VAL A 250 -13.55 -3.30 -5.52
CA VAL A 250 -12.21 -3.10 -4.94
C VAL A 250 -12.31 -2.56 -3.52
N VAL A 251 -11.52 -3.12 -2.61
CA VAL A 251 -11.29 -2.60 -1.26
C VAL A 251 -9.81 -2.30 -1.03
N PHE A 252 -9.55 -1.31 -0.19
CA PHE A 252 -8.23 -0.96 0.32
C PHE A 252 -8.22 -1.12 1.84
N LEU A 253 -7.30 -1.93 2.35
CA LEU A 253 -7.23 -2.37 3.74
C LEU A 253 -5.86 -2.01 4.35
N GLU A 254 -5.82 -1.78 5.65
CA GLU A 254 -4.59 -1.58 6.42
C GLU A 254 -4.71 -2.20 7.83
N PRO A 255 -3.62 -2.60 8.49
CA PRO A 255 -2.24 -2.58 8.02
C PRO A 255 -1.87 -3.80 7.16
N ILE A 256 -0.66 -3.79 6.59
CA ILE A 256 -0.03 -5.01 6.05
C ILE A 256 0.61 -5.79 7.19
N GLY A 257 0.52 -7.12 7.11
CA GLY A 257 1.17 -8.02 8.06
C GLY A 257 1.95 -9.13 7.37
N LEU A 258 2.74 -9.83 8.17
CA LEU A 258 3.54 -10.98 7.76
C LEU A 258 2.75 -12.26 7.95
N ALA A 259 2.59 -13.04 6.88
CA ALA A 259 2.01 -14.39 6.91
C ALA A 259 3.04 -15.40 7.45
N VAL A 260 3.34 -15.32 8.73
CA VAL A 260 4.31 -16.17 9.43
C VAL A 260 3.63 -16.97 10.54
N SER A 261 4.19 -18.13 10.89
CA SER A 261 3.70 -18.91 12.03
C SER A 261 4.37 -18.42 13.31
N PRO A 262 3.69 -18.48 14.48
CA PRO A 262 4.38 -18.33 15.75
C PRO A 262 5.42 -19.46 15.89
N ASN A 263 6.66 -19.10 16.19
CA ASN A 263 7.78 -20.06 16.24
C ASN A 263 8.18 -20.43 17.68
N THR A 264 7.61 -19.75 18.67
CA THR A 264 7.82 -20.00 20.10
C THR A 264 6.49 -20.09 20.83
N VAL A 265 6.48 -20.74 22.00
CA VAL A 265 5.30 -20.78 22.88
C VAL A 265 4.82 -19.38 23.26
N GLY A 266 5.75 -18.45 23.50
CA GLY A 266 5.44 -17.05 23.77
C GLY A 266 4.77 -16.37 22.57
N GLN A 267 5.30 -16.55 21.36
CA GLN A 267 4.67 -15.99 20.16
C GLN A 267 3.28 -16.59 19.90
N LEU A 268 3.10 -17.88 20.17
CA LEU A 268 1.77 -18.51 20.06
C LEU A 268 0.81 -17.92 21.09
N LYS A 269 1.25 -17.70 22.33
CA LYS A 269 0.46 -17.04 23.37
C LYS A 269 -0.04 -15.67 22.91
N GLU A 270 0.87 -14.79 22.48
CA GLU A 270 0.53 -13.43 22.06
C GLU A 270 -0.40 -13.43 20.84
N CYS A 271 -0.15 -14.33 19.88
CA CYS A 271 -1.02 -14.53 18.72
C CYS A 271 -2.46 -14.87 19.14
N ILE A 272 -2.61 -15.89 20.00
CA ILE A 272 -3.93 -16.33 20.48
C ILE A 272 -4.61 -15.27 21.33
N LEU A 273 -3.88 -14.56 22.20
CA LEU A 273 -4.45 -13.48 23.01
C LEU A 273 -4.92 -12.30 22.14
N CYS A 274 -4.17 -11.94 21.09
CA CYS A 274 -4.58 -10.90 20.16
C CYS A 274 -5.89 -11.26 19.43
N ILE A 275 -6.03 -12.51 18.98
CA ILE A 275 -7.28 -13.04 18.39
C ILE A 275 -8.43 -12.96 19.41
N LEU A 276 -8.20 -13.42 20.63
CA LEU A 276 -9.24 -13.45 21.67
C LEU A 276 -9.65 -12.04 22.10
N ASP A 277 -8.73 -11.08 22.18
CA ASP A 277 -9.04 -9.68 22.47
C ASP A 277 -9.96 -9.08 21.40
N ALA A 278 -9.73 -9.41 20.12
CA ALA A 278 -10.63 -9.01 19.03
C ALA A 278 -12.04 -9.63 19.21
N LEU A 279 -12.12 -10.94 19.47
CA LEU A 279 -13.40 -11.63 19.66
C LEU A 279 -14.16 -11.14 20.90
N VAL A 280 -13.46 -10.87 21.99
CA VAL A 280 -14.04 -10.28 23.20
C VAL A 280 -14.65 -8.92 22.89
N ALA A 281 -13.97 -8.05 22.14
CA ALA A 281 -14.49 -6.73 21.78
C ALA A 281 -15.71 -6.79 20.86
N VAL A 282 -15.71 -7.71 19.89
CA VAL A 282 -16.85 -7.89 18.97
C VAL A 282 -18.09 -8.45 19.69
N ILE A 283 -17.90 -9.29 20.71
CA ILE A 283 -19.00 -9.94 21.46
C ILE A 283 -19.48 -9.05 22.63
N LEU A 284 -18.60 -8.27 23.26
CA LEU A 284 -18.90 -7.43 24.41
C LEU A 284 -19.02 -5.95 24.01
N THR A 285 -20.00 -5.57 23.18
CA THR A 285 -20.33 -4.15 23.00
C THR A 285 -20.64 -3.54 24.37
N ARG A 286 -19.64 -2.84 24.93
CA ARG A 286 -19.61 -2.43 26.32
C ARG A 286 -20.72 -1.43 26.61
N PHE A 287 -21.29 -1.61 27.81
CA PHE A 287 -22.17 -0.70 28.52
C PHE A 287 -21.58 0.71 28.64
N THR A 288 -21.62 1.54 27.60
CA THR A 288 -21.48 2.99 27.72
C THR A 288 -22.20 3.64 26.54
N THR A 289 -23.26 4.38 26.86
CA THR A 289 -24.17 5.11 25.95
C THR A 289 -25.31 4.28 25.33
N GLN A 290 -26.48 4.37 25.99
CA GLN A 290 -27.89 4.33 25.56
C GLN A 290 -28.33 3.79 24.17
N LYS A 291 -27.57 2.89 23.55
CA LYS A 291 -27.91 2.00 22.43
C LYS A 291 -27.11 0.71 22.59
N ALA A 292 -27.35 -0.01 23.68
CA ALA A 292 -26.83 -1.35 23.87
C ALA A 292 -27.60 -2.33 22.96
N HIS A 293 -27.06 -2.58 21.78
CA HIS A 293 -27.34 -3.79 21.04
C HIS A 293 -26.04 -4.59 20.99
N GLU A 294 -26.06 -5.80 21.57
CA GLU A 294 -25.10 -6.83 21.20
C GLU A 294 -25.20 -6.99 19.68
N ILE A 295 -24.14 -6.67 18.95
CA ILE A 295 -24.07 -7.02 17.53
C ILE A 295 -23.13 -8.21 17.50
N PRO A 296 -23.65 -9.45 17.68
CA PRO A 296 -22.81 -10.62 17.66
C PRO A 296 -22.33 -10.83 16.24
N LEU A 297 -21.18 -10.24 15.92
CA LEU A 297 -20.49 -10.45 14.65
C LEU A 297 -19.51 -11.61 14.83
N TYR A 298 -19.72 -12.68 14.09
CA TYR A 298 -18.88 -13.86 14.12
C TYR A 298 -17.94 -13.84 12.92
N HIS A 299 -16.64 -14.12 13.11
CA HIS A 299 -15.65 -14.12 12.03
C HIS A 299 -15.86 -15.31 11.07
N ARG A 300 -16.22 -16.48 11.61
CA ARG A 300 -16.56 -17.73 10.92
C ARG A 300 -15.43 -18.42 10.15
N ASP A 301 -14.31 -17.75 9.97
CA ASP A 301 -13.15 -18.27 9.22
C ASP A 301 -11.81 -18.07 9.96
N ILE A 302 -11.77 -18.33 11.27
CA ILE A 302 -10.53 -18.24 12.05
C ILE A 302 -9.63 -19.42 11.71
N ARG A 303 -8.52 -19.13 11.04
CA ARG A 303 -7.50 -20.10 10.61
C ARG A 303 -6.16 -19.40 10.42
N LYS A 304 -5.10 -20.20 10.28
CA LYS A 304 -3.72 -19.72 10.18
C LYS A 304 -3.53 -18.69 9.06
N ASP A 305 -4.18 -18.90 7.92
CA ASP A 305 -4.07 -18.03 6.75
C ASP A 305 -4.73 -16.64 6.93
N ASN A 306 -5.56 -16.50 7.96
CA ASN A 306 -6.33 -15.29 8.25
C ASN A 306 -5.82 -14.57 9.52
N VAL A 307 -4.62 -14.92 9.98
CA VAL A 307 -3.93 -14.30 11.11
C VAL A 307 -2.57 -13.82 10.65
N LEU A 308 -2.29 -12.53 10.79
CA LEU A 308 -1.01 -11.93 10.37
C LEU A 308 -0.27 -11.33 11.57
N ARG A 309 1.07 -11.37 11.51
CA ARG A 309 1.92 -10.65 12.47
C ARG A 309 2.16 -9.22 12.01
N CYS A 310 2.15 -8.26 12.93
CA CYS A 310 2.51 -6.88 12.63
C CYS A 310 3.98 -6.82 12.16
N ILE A 311 4.26 -5.97 11.17
CA ILE A 311 5.64 -5.77 10.66
C ILE A 311 6.49 -5.03 11.70
N ASP A 312 5.90 -4.04 12.38
CA ASP A 312 6.61 -3.13 13.27
C ASP A 312 6.70 -3.66 14.72
N ASP A 313 5.96 -4.73 15.06
CA ASP A 313 5.86 -5.26 16.41
C ASP A 313 5.66 -6.78 16.39
N GLU A 314 6.72 -7.54 16.73
CA GLU A 314 6.68 -9.01 16.70
C GLU A 314 5.73 -9.64 17.73
N SER A 315 5.29 -8.88 18.74
CA SER A 315 4.33 -9.34 19.74
C SER A 315 2.88 -9.16 19.28
N LYS A 316 2.63 -8.33 18.27
CA LYS A 316 1.26 -8.03 17.82
C LYS A 316 0.85 -8.86 16.62
N TRP A 317 -0.36 -9.38 16.72
CA TRP A 317 -1.02 -10.15 15.67
C TRP A 317 -2.41 -9.57 15.42
N PHE A 318 -2.94 -9.80 14.23
CA PHE A 318 -4.28 -9.31 13.89
C PHE A 318 -5.01 -10.25 12.93
N LEU A 319 -6.34 -10.26 13.05
CA LEU A 319 -7.27 -10.98 12.19
C LEU A 319 -7.57 -10.20 10.92
N ILE A 320 -7.62 -10.93 9.81
CA ILE A 320 -7.98 -10.43 8.48
C ILE A 320 -9.03 -11.32 7.83
N ASP A 321 -9.47 -10.95 6.63
CA ASP A 321 -10.38 -11.76 5.79
C ASP A 321 -11.80 -11.89 6.37
N TRP A 322 -12.32 -10.79 6.91
CA TRP A 322 -13.68 -10.62 7.45
C TRP A 322 -14.83 -10.75 6.42
N GLU A 323 -14.58 -11.27 5.21
CA GLU A 323 -15.56 -11.36 4.13
C GLU A 323 -16.65 -12.41 4.35
N ASP A 324 -16.36 -13.35 5.24
CA ASP A 324 -17.30 -14.33 5.74
C ASP A 324 -17.77 -14.00 7.14
N ALA A 325 -17.53 -12.80 7.68
CA ALA A 325 -18.10 -12.44 8.97
C ALA A 325 -19.61 -12.22 8.87
N SER A 326 -20.38 -12.53 9.93
CA SER A 326 -21.83 -12.36 9.89
C SER A 326 -22.45 -12.21 11.26
N THR A 327 -23.60 -11.53 11.29
CA THR A 327 -24.45 -11.42 12.47
C THR A 327 -25.56 -12.47 12.42
N THR A 328 -26.27 -12.67 13.52
CA THR A 328 -27.48 -13.51 13.53
C THR A 328 -28.58 -12.93 12.62
N PRO A 329 -29.34 -13.75 11.87
CA PRO A 329 -29.18 -15.20 11.73
C PRO A 329 -27.97 -15.55 10.83
N THR A 330 -27.23 -16.58 11.23
CA THR A 330 -26.12 -17.12 10.44
C THR A 330 -26.60 -18.26 9.55
N TYR A 331 -25.96 -18.39 8.38
CA TYR A 331 -26.28 -19.42 7.39
C TYR A 331 -25.09 -20.34 7.17
N ALA A 332 -25.39 -21.63 6.97
CA ALA A 332 -24.44 -22.69 6.74
C ALA A 332 -23.47 -22.37 5.58
N ARG A 333 -22.21 -22.78 5.76
CA ARG A 333 -21.14 -22.71 4.75
C ARG A 333 -20.73 -24.12 4.32
N PRO A 334 -21.52 -24.81 3.47
CA PRO A 334 -21.25 -26.20 3.10
C PRO A 334 -19.96 -26.40 2.31
N THR A 335 -19.45 -25.33 1.69
CA THR A 335 -18.21 -25.29 0.92
C THR A 335 -16.96 -25.19 1.79
N PHE A 336 -17.09 -24.91 3.09
CA PHE A 336 -15.96 -24.85 4.01
C PHE A 336 -15.41 -26.25 4.29
N SER A 337 -14.10 -26.32 4.49
CA SER A 337 -13.38 -27.59 4.65
C SER A 337 -13.72 -28.24 5.99
N ARG A 338 -14.06 -29.52 5.97
CA ARG A 338 -14.30 -30.31 7.20
C ARG A 338 -13.03 -30.52 8.03
N LEU A 339 -11.85 -30.29 7.44
CA LEU A 339 -10.57 -30.55 8.09
C LEU A 339 -10.09 -29.36 8.90
N THR A 340 -10.52 -28.15 8.56
CA THR A 340 -9.96 -26.89 9.07
C THR A 340 -11.00 -25.97 9.71
N HIS A 341 -12.28 -26.36 9.71
CA HIS A 341 -13.38 -25.55 10.23
C HIS A 341 -14.24 -26.35 11.21
N SER A 342 -14.90 -25.61 12.12
CA SER A 342 -15.84 -26.18 13.07
C SER A 342 -16.94 -26.95 12.35
N PRO A 343 -17.35 -28.14 12.83
CA PRO A 343 -18.49 -28.86 12.26
C PRO A 343 -19.77 -28.00 12.20
N ALA A 344 -19.98 -27.13 13.20
CA ALA A 344 -21.16 -26.27 13.32
C ALA A 344 -21.28 -25.23 12.19
N ILE A 345 -20.19 -24.87 11.50
CA ILE A 345 -20.26 -23.88 10.39
C ILE A 345 -21.16 -24.35 9.24
N ARG A 346 -21.43 -25.65 9.16
CA ARG A 346 -22.25 -26.28 8.12
C ARG A 346 -23.73 -26.36 8.46
N GLU A 347 -24.11 -25.85 9.62
CA GLU A 347 -25.50 -25.77 10.08
C GLU A 347 -25.92 -24.30 10.17
N ASP A 348 -27.20 -24.02 9.95
CA ASP A 348 -27.74 -22.67 10.14
C ASP A 348 -27.83 -22.34 11.63
N GLY A 349 -27.76 -21.05 11.99
CA GLY A 349 -27.93 -20.61 13.37
C GLY A 349 -26.71 -20.83 14.29
N HIS A 350 -25.56 -21.18 13.73
CA HIS A 350 -24.30 -21.20 14.48
C HIS A 350 -23.90 -19.80 15.00
N GLY A 351 -23.14 -19.75 16.08
CA GLY A 351 -22.68 -18.52 16.70
C GLY A 351 -21.19 -18.53 17.01
N ARG A 352 -20.86 -17.97 18.18
CA ARG A 352 -19.48 -17.78 18.65
C ARG A 352 -18.70 -19.09 18.75
N GLU A 353 -19.37 -20.22 18.93
CA GLU A 353 -18.74 -21.53 19.08
C GLU A 353 -17.89 -21.91 17.86
N VAL A 354 -18.19 -21.35 16.68
CA VAL A 354 -17.39 -21.56 15.46
C VAL A 354 -16.04 -20.86 15.58
N ASP A 355 -16.02 -19.62 16.09
CA ASP A 355 -14.81 -18.83 16.27
C ASP A 355 -13.95 -19.40 17.40
N ILE A 356 -14.57 -19.77 18.53
CA ILE A 356 -13.88 -20.42 19.66
C ILE A 356 -13.26 -21.75 19.23
N TRP A 357 -13.99 -22.55 18.47
CA TRP A 357 -13.43 -23.79 17.91
C TRP A 357 -12.22 -23.51 17.02
N GLY A 358 -12.27 -22.46 16.19
CA GLY A 358 -11.14 -22.02 15.35
C GLY A 358 -9.90 -21.67 16.17
N VAL A 359 -10.07 -21.00 17.31
CA VAL A 359 -8.98 -20.72 18.26
C VAL A 359 -8.38 -22.02 18.81
N GLY A 360 -9.21 -22.96 19.28
CA GLY A 360 -8.73 -24.27 19.74
C GLY A 360 -7.98 -25.03 18.65
N TYR A 361 -8.48 -24.97 17.41
CA TYR A 361 -7.88 -25.63 16.26
C TYR A 361 -6.50 -25.06 15.91
N LEU A 362 -6.32 -23.73 15.99
CA LEU A 362 -5.04 -23.07 15.80
C LEU A 362 -3.99 -23.56 16.80
N ILE A 363 -4.35 -23.70 18.08
CA ILE A 363 -3.45 -24.18 19.13
C ILE A 363 -3.12 -25.66 18.91
N LYS A 364 -4.13 -26.50 18.72
CA LYS A 364 -3.99 -27.96 18.57
C LYS A 364 -3.14 -28.35 17.37
N ASN A 365 -3.27 -27.63 16.26
CA ASN A 365 -2.60 -27.93 15.00
C ASN A 365 -1.42 -26.99 14.71
N ASP A 366 -0.92 -26.29 15.74
CA ASP A 366 0.34 -25.57 15.58
C ASP A 366 1.49 -26.56 15.33
N ASN A 367 2.32 -26.22 14.34
CA ASN A 367 3.45 -27.03 13.89
C ASN A 367 4.74 -26.72 14.68
N GLY A 368 4.69 -25.74 15.59
CA GLY A 368 5.81 -25.39 16.45
C GLY A 368 6.07 -26.45 17.53
N PRO A 369 7.24 -26.39 18.18
CA PRO A 369 7.59 -27.24 19.32
C PRO A 369 6.81 -26.79 20.57
N ILE A 370 5.51 -27.08 20.60
CA ILE A 370 4.62 -26.76 21.73
C ILE A 370 4.50 -27.94 22.71
N PRO A 371 4.51 -27.70 24.04
CA PRO A 371 4.23 -28.71 25.05
C PRO A 371 2.88 -29.41 24.85
N THR A 372 2.80 -30.67 25.28
CA THR A 372 1.58 -31.48 25.16
C THR A 372 0.40 -30.84 25.88
N GLU A 373 0.64 -30.22 27.03
CA GLU A 373 -0.38 -29.56 27.85
C GLU A 373 -1.06 -28.41 27.09
N ILE A 374 -0.31 -27.67 26.27
CA ILE A 374 -0.84 -26.60 25.42
C ILE A 374 -1.65 -27.20 24.25
N ARG A 375 -1.16 -28.29 23.66
CA ARG A 375 -1.88 -28.98 22.58
C ARG A 375 -3.21 -29.57 23.07
N ASP A 376 -3.21 -30.16 24.27
CA ASP A 376 -4.39 -30.70 24.94
C ASP A 376 -5.38 -29.60 25.31
N LEU A 377 -4.90 -28.41 25.71
CA LEU A 377 -5.76 -27.24 25.87
C LEU A 377 -6.46 -26.87 24.55
N GLY A 378 -5.73 -26.87 23.43
CA GLY A 378 -6.33 -26.61 22.11
C GLY A 378 -7.45 -27.61 21.76
N ALA A 379 -7.23 -28.89 22.04
CA ALA A 379 -8.25 -29.93 21.85
C ALA A 379 -9.47 -29.70 22.75
N ARG A 380 -9.26 -29.40 24.03
CA ARG A 380 -10.32 -29.09 24.98
C ARG A 380 -11.14 -27.86 24.57
N ILE A 381 -10.50 -26.79 24.08
CA ILE A 381 -11.20 -25.60 23.59
C ILE A 381 -12.10 -25.94 22.40
N CYS A 382 -11.66 -26.84 21.51
CA CYS A 382 -12.52 -27.35 20.43
C CYS A 382 -13.72 -28.13 20.95
N ASP A 383 -13.53 -29.01 21.95
CA ASP A 383 -14.61 -29.84 22.50
C ASP A 383 -15.62 -29.01 23.31
N ASP A 384 -15.15 -28.01 24.05
CA ASP A 384 -15.95 -27.13 24.91
C ASP A 384 -16.46 -25.87 24.16
N SER A 385 -16.27 -25.77 22.84
CA SER A 385 -16.51 -24.52 22.10
C SER A 385 -17.96 -24.01 22.16
N LEU A 386 -18.93 -24.92 22.36
CA LEU A 386 -20.35 -24.60 22.52
C LEU A 386 -20.68 -23.87 23.82
N ILE A 387 -19.88 -24.09 24.88
CA ILE A 387 -20.14 -23.53 26.21
C ILE A 387 -19.17 -22.39 26.54
N LEU A 388 -18.00 -22.36 25.93
CA LEU A 388 -16.99 -21.33 26.19
C LEU A 388 -17.32 -20.00 25.50
N THR A 389 -17.12 -18.91 26.22
CA THR A 389 -17.03 -17.56 25.65
C THR A 389 -15.58 -17.21 25.27
N ALA A 390 -15.41 -16.16 24.46
CA ALA A 390 -14.07 -15.64 24.14
C ALA A 390 -13.32 -15.17 25.39
N HIS A 391 -14.04 -14.58 26.35
CA HIS A 391 -13.45 -14.15 27.62
C HIS A 391 -12.97 -15.34 28.46
N GLU A 392 -13.80 -16.38 28.64
CA GLU A 392 -13.39 -17.58 29.36
C GLU A 392 -12.23 -18.31 28.68
N THR A 393 -12.25 -18.37 27.34
CA THR A 393 -11.16 -18.95 26.56
C THR A 393 -9.85 -18.18 26.76
N ARG A 394 -9.92 -16.85 26.84
CA ARG A 394 -8.78 -15.97 27.12
C ARG A 394 -8.19 -16.23 28.51
N GLU A 395 -9.03 -16.40 29.52
CA GLU A 395 -8.58 -16.73 30.88
C GLU A 395 -7.93 -18.12 30.93
N LEU A 396 -8.50 -19.12 30.24
CA LEU A 396 -7.91 -20.46 30.12
C LEU A 396 -6.53 -20.43 29.45
N VAL A 397 -6.39 -19.71 28.33
CA VAL A 397 -5.10 -19.53 27.64
C VAL A 397 -4.10 -18.84 28.56
N THR A 398 -4.51 -17.78 29.25
CA THR A 398 -3.63 -17.03 30.16
C THR A 398 -3.13 -17.90 31.32
N ALA A 399 -3.99 -18.78 31.85
CA ALA A 399 -3.66 -19.64 32.98
C ALA A 399 -2.72 -20.81 32.61
N VAL A 400 -2.87 -21.38 31.41
CA VAL A 400 -2.10 -22.57 30.99
C VAL A 400 -0.80 -22.20 30.28
N PHE A 401 -0.78 -21.13 29.49
CA PHE A 401 0.45 -20.71 28.84
C PHE A 401 1.42 -20.12 29.88
N PRO A 402 2.70 -20.53 29.89
CA PRO A 402 3.66 -20.04 30.85
C PRO A 402 3.76 -18.50 30.82
N ALA A 403 4.03 -17.90 31.98
CA ALA A 403 4.16 -16.45 32.13
C ALA A 403 5.41 -15.90 31.40
N SER A 404 6.40 -16.75 31.14
CA SER A 404 7.65 -16.42 30.44
C SER A 404 8.47 -17.70 30.22
N LEU A 405 9.08 -17.84 29.03
CA LEU A 405 10.27 -18.67 28.78
C LEU A 405 11.42 -17.75 28.38
#